data_AF-H7FQW9-F1
#
_entry.id   AF-H7FQW9-F1
#
_cell.length_a   1.000
_cell.length_b   1.000
_cell.length_c   1.000
_cell.angle_alpha   90.00
_cell.angle_beta   90.00
_cell.angle_gamma   90.00
#
_symmetry.space_group_name_H-M   'P 1'
#
loop_
_entity.id
_entity.type
_entity.pdbx_description
1 polymer ?
#
loop_
_entity_poly.entity_id
_entity_poly.type
_entity_poly.pdbx_seq_one_letter_code
_entity_poly.pdbx_strand_id
1 'polypeptide(L)' 'MVEIDALGRLLVPKDLVSFANLSKDVVFSSAVNIVEIWDKDLYEKSINGEDVDFADLAEEVMGNINDDDNGIS' A
#
# COMPACT_ATOMS: atom_id res chain seq x y z
N MET A 1 -5.34 14.81 15.31
CA MET A 1 -6.40 13.80 15.19
C MET A 1 -7.33 14.24 14.08
N VAL A 2 -7.56 13.42 13.06
CA VAL A 2 -8.51 13.74 11.98
C VAL A 2 -9.87 13.22 12.42
N GLU A 3 -10.86 14.10 12.49
CA GLU A 3 -12.23 13.71 12.80
C GLU A 3 -13.08 13.65 11.53
N ILE A 4 -14.06 12.76 11.54
CA ILE A 4 -15.03 12.61 10.46
C ILE A 4 -16.21 13.53 10.77
N ASP A 5 -16.62 14.34 9.79
CA ASP A 5 -17.76 15.22 9.95
C ASP A 5 -19.11 14.46 9.88
N ALA A 6 -20.21 15.15 10.19
CA ALA A 6 -21.55 14.57 10.20
C ALA A 6 -22.02 14.03 8.82
N LEU A 7 -21.31 14.34 7.74
CA LEU A 7 -21.59 13.88 6.38
C LEU A 7 -20.65 12.73 5.96
N GLY A 8 -19.81 12.23 6.88
CA GLY A 8 -18.87 11.15 6.60
C GLY A 8 -17.62 11.61 5.85
N ARG A 9 -17.33 12.92 5.81
CA ARG A 9 -16.14 13.45 5.13
C ARG A 9 -14.99 13.59 6.13
N LEU A 10 -13.78 13.33 5.64
CA LEU A 10 -12.55 13.53 6.40
C LEU A 10 -11.63 14.49 5.64
N LEU A 11 -10.88 15.29 6.38
CA LEU A 11 -9.86 16.17 5.80
C LEU A 11 -8.52 15.43 5.78
N VAL A 12 -8.01 15.17 4.59
CA VAL A 12 -6.66 14.60 4.41
C VAL A 12 -5.62 15.72 4.62
N PRO A 13 -4.66 15.55 5.54
CA PRO A 13 -3.55 16.48 5.70
C PRO A 13 -2.79 16.68 4.38
N LYS A 14 -2.37 17.93 4.11
CA LYS A 14 -1.68 18.27 2.85
C LYS A 14 -0.42 17.44 2.61
N ASP A 15 0.31 17.13 3.67
CA ASP A 15 1.53 16.33 3.58
C ASP A 15 1.23 14.92 3.03
N LEU A 16 0.10 14.32 3.44
CA LEU A 16 -0.33 13.00 2.93
C LEU A 16 -0.87 13.08 1.50
N VAL A 17 -1.55 14.16 1.15
CA VAL A 17 -1.98 14.42 -0.24
C VAL A 17 -0.77 14.50 -1.16
N SER A 18 0.28 15.24 -0.76
CA SER A 18 1.52 15.35 -1.53
C SER A 18 2.33 14.05 -1.55
N PHE A 19 2.38 13.33 -0.42
CA PHE A 19 3.09 12.05 -0.32
C PHE A 19 2.49 11.00 -1.27
N ALA A 20 1.17 10.82 -1.23
CA ALA A 20 0.47 9.83 -2.05
C ALA A 20 0.12 10.33 -3.46
N ASN A 21 0.57 11.54 -3.83
CA ASN A 21 0.24 12.22 -5.09
C ASN A 21 -1.26 12.19 -5.43
N LEU A 22 -2.12 12.36 -4.41
CA LEU A 22 -3.57 12.27 -4.59
C LEU A 22 -4.05 13.39 -5.52
N SER A 23 -4.67 12.99 -6.63
CA SER A 23 -5.29 13.90 -7.58
C SER A 23 -6.81 13.99 -7.36
N LYS A 24 -7.57 14.17 -8.44
CA LYS A 24 -9.02 14.33 -8.41
C LYS A 24 -9.75 13.00 -8.16
N ASP A 25 -9.21 11.92 -8.72
CA ASP A 25 -9.81 10.59 -8.66
C ASP A 25 -9.04 9.72 -7.68
N VAL A 26 -9.74 9.23 -6.66
CA VAL A 26 -9.17 8.43 -5.58
C VAL A 26 -9.84 7.07 -5.47
N VAL A 27 -9.07 6.07 -5.07
CA VAL A 27 -9.52 4.69 -4.85
C VAL A 27 -9.42 4.37 -3.37
N PHE A 28 -10.48 3.80 -2.81
CA PHE A 28 -10.49 3.26 -1.45
C PHE A 28 -10.33 1.74 -1.53
N SER A 29 -9.23 1.24 -0.97
CA SER A 29 -8.96 -0.19 -0.87
C SER A 29 -9.04 -0.62 0.60
N SER A 30 -9.67 -1.76 0.87
CA SER A 30 -9.71 -2.33 2.22
C SER A 30 -8.61 -3.37 2.39
N ALA A 31 -7.70 -3.14 3.34
CA ALA A 31 -6.63 -4.07 3.69
C ALA A 31 -6.79 -4.54 5.14
N VAL A 32 -7.48 -5.67 5.32
CA VAL A 32 -7.73 -6.35 6.61
C VAL A 32 -8.41 -5.45 7.65
N ASN A 33 -7.63 -4.65 8.38
CA ASN A 33 -8.07 -3.79 9.48
C ASN A 33 -7.91 -2.29 9.16
N ILE A 34 -7.32 -1.95 8.01
CA ILE A 34 -7.09 -0.57 7.57
C ILE A 34 -7.78 -0.31 6.23
N VAL A 35 -8.07 0.96 5.98
CA VAL A 35 -8.50 1.45 4.67
C VAL A 35 -7.37 2.27 4.09
N GLU A 36 -6.97 1.93 2.88
CA GLU A 36 -5.95 2.64 2.13
C GLU A 36 -6.62 3.59 1.13
N ILE A 37 -6.01 4.76 0.96
CA ILE A 37 -6.45 5.78 0.02
C ILE A 37 -5.37 5.93 -1.02
N TRP A 38 -5.72 5.68 -2.27
CA TRP A 38 -4.80 5.69 -3.41
C TRP A 38 -5.23 6.72 -4.44
N ASP A 39 -4.27 7.25 -5.18
CA ASP A 39 -4.55 7.88 -6.47
C ASP A 39 -4.93 6.79 -7.47
N LYS A 40 -5.95 7.03 -8.29
CA LYS A 40 -6.49 6.02 -9.21
C LYS A 40 -5.44 5.51 -10.21
N ASP A 41 -4.68 6.41 -10.82
CA ASP A 41 -3.72 6.04 -11.87
C ASP A 41 -2.54 5.27 -11.27
N LEU A 42 -2.11 5.65 -10.06
CA LEU A 42 -1.05 4.93 -9.34
C LEU A 42 -1.52 3.56 -8.85
N TYR A 43 -2.76 3.45 -8.37
CA TYR A 43 -3.34 2.17 -7.97
C TYR A 43 -3.41 1.20 -9.16
N GLU A 44 -3.92 1.65 -10.31
CA GLU A 44 -3.99 0.84 -11.52
C GLU A 44 -2.60 0.41 -12.00
N LYS A 45 -1.56 1.24 -11.89
CA LYS A 45 -0.18 0.84 -12.22
C LYS A 45 0.37 -0.21 -11.27
N SER A 46 0.15 -0.03 -9.96
CA SER A 46 0.64 -0.95 -8.92
C SER A 46 0.01 -2.34 -9.07
N ILE A 47 -1.31 -2.41 -9.28
CA ILE A 47 -2.01 -3.70 -9.47
C ILE A 47 -1.73 -4.36 -10.83
N ASN A 48 -1.38 -3.58 -11.86
CA ASN A 48 -1.03 -4.12 -13.18
C ASN A 48 0.39 -4.72 -13.24
N GLY A 49 1.13 -4.73 -12.12
CA GLY A 49 2.40 -5.44 -12.02
C GLY A 49 3.58 -4.73 -12.66
N GLU A 50 3.52 -3.41 -12.85
CA GLU A 50 4.73 -2.61 -13.12
C GLU A 50 5.62 -2.49 -11.87
N ASP A 51 5.11 -2.87 -10.69
CA ASP A 51 5.87 -3.08 -9.46
C ASP A 51 6.66 -4.39 -9.52
N VAL A 52 7.65 -4.42 -10.40
CA VAL A 52 8.69 -5.47 -10.49
C VAL A 52 9.44 -5.63 -9.15
N ASP A 53 9.33 -4.67 -8.23
CA ASP A 53 10.06 -4.68 -6.96
C ASP A 53 9.36 -5.42 -5.80
N PHE A 54 8.05 -5.65 -5.82
CA PHE A 54 7.39 -6.23 -4.63
C PHE A 54 7.65 -7.73 -4.49
N ALA A 55 7.79 -8.45 -5.62
CA ALA A 55 8.16 -9.87 -5.62
C ALA A 55 9.63 -10.05 -5.22
N ASP A 56 10.53 -9.22 -5.77
CA ASP A 56 11.96 -9.26 -5.48
C ASP A 56 12.26 -8.84 -4.02
N LEU A 57 11.62 -7.78 -3.49
CA LEU A 57 11.73 -7.43 -2.07
C LEU A 57 11.13 -8.51 -1.16
N ALA A 58 10.01 -9.12 -1.54
CA ALA A 58 9.43 -10.21 -0.77
C ALA A 58 10.35 -11.44 -0.77
N GLU A 59 11.05 -11.73 -1.88
CA GLU A 59 12.07 -12.76 -1.97
C GLU A 59 13.31 -12.43 -1.14
N GLU A 60 13.78 -11.18 -1.10
CA GLU A 60 14.92 -10.79 -0.24
C GLU A 60 14.59 -10.94 1.25
N VAL A 61 13.35 -10.61 1.64
CA VAL A 61 12.90 -10.65 3.03
C VAL A 61 12.50 -12.06 3.48
N MET A 62 11.91 -12.88 2.58
CA MET A 62 11.44 -14.24 2.88
C MET A 62 12.43 -15.34 2.50
N GLY A 63 13.33 -15.08 1.54
CA GLY A 63 14.35 -16.01 1.06
C GLY A 63 15.52 -16.17 2.02
N ASN A 64 15.85 -15.13 2.79
CA ASN A 64 16.88 -15.19 3.84
C ASN A 64 16.46 -15.99 5.09
N ILE A 65 15.23 -16.50 5.16
CA ILE A 65 14.74 -17.29 6.30
C ILE A 65 15.04 -18.79 6.13
N ASN A 66 15.67 -19.21 5.02
CA ASN A 66 15.88 -20.64 4.70
C ASN A 66 17.32 -21.15 4.88
N ASP A 67 18.28 -20.35 5.35
CA ASP A 67 19.69 -20.76 5.39
C ASP A 67 20.24 -21.14 6.78
N ASP A 68 19.38 -21.24 7.81
CA ASP A 68 19.77 -21.70 9.15
C ASP A 68 18.69 -22.62 9.78
N ASP A 69 18.50 -23.84 9.26
CA ASP A 69 18.40 -25.07 10.09
C ASP A 69 18.35 -26.37 9.24
N ASN A 70 19.48 -27.07 9.22
CA ASN A 70 19.69 -28.51 9.04
C ASN A 70 18.54 -29.45 8.62
N GLY A 71 18.62 -29.94 7.37
CA GLY A 71 18.73 -31.37 7.02
C GLY A 71 17.52 -32.32 7.21
N ILE A 72 17.07 -32.95 6.11
CA ILE A 72 17.22 -34.39 5.82
C ILE A 72 16.61 -34.77 4.46
N SER A 73 17.45 -35.47 3.69
CA SER A 73 17.27 -36.41 2.55
C SER A 73 16.29 -36.13 1.40
#